data_AF-A0A9Q7UX60-F1
#
_entry.id   AF-A0A9Q7UX60-F1
#
_cell.length_a   1.000
_cell.length_b   1.000
_cell.length_c   1.000
_cell.angle_alpha   90.00
_cell.angle_beta   90.00
_cell.angle_gamma   90.00
#
_symmetry.space_group_name_H-M   'P 1'
#
loop_
_entity.id
_entity.type
_entity.pdbx_description
1 polymer ?
#
loop_
_entity_poly.entity_id
_entity_poly.type
_entity_poly.pdbx_seq_one_letter_code
_entity_poly.pdbx_strand_id
1 'polypeptide(L)'
;MLNLSPFGVFHTAIALVAVACGLVALFKHGEIGMRTRSGRLYIWLTAATALTGLFIFRHGGFGPPHALAILTLAVLVIAGACERHREAGVARYLAVLGYSLTLFFHLIPGLTETGTRIPIGNPAFSGPEDPTLKALVGIGFLVYLSGATVQAMRIRRSQRLTVTP
;
A
#
# COMPACT_ATOMS: atom_id res chain seq x y z
N MET A 1 21.11 18.59 -4.68
CA MET A 1 21.30 17.12 -4.61
C MET A 1 20.16 16.54 -3.77
N LEU A 2 19.58 15.39 -4.15
CA LEU A 2 18.64 14.69 -3.28
C LEU A 2 19.43 14.24 -2.05
N ASN A 3 19.23 14.88 -0.89
CA ASN A 3 19.96 14.57 0.36
C ASN A 3 19.47 13.25 0.96
N LEU A 4 19.74 12.15 0.26
CA LEU A 4 19.32 10.79 0.59
C LEU A 4 20.47 10.05 1.24
N SER A 5 20.26 9.54 2.46
CA SER A 5 21.19 8.59 3.06
C SER A 5 21.19 7.27 2.27
N PRO A 6 22.29 6.49 2.29
CA PRO A 6 22.32 5.16 1.66
C PRO A 6 21.16 4.27 2.13
N PHE A 7 20.79 4.37 3.41
CA PHE A 7 19.64 3.68 3.98
C PHE A 7 18.31 4.16 3.39
N GLY A 8 18.14 5.46 3.20
CA GLY A 8 16.96 6.03 2.54
C GLY A 8 16.84 5.62 1.07
N VAL A 9 17.96 5.51 0.35
CA VAL A 9 17.98 4.98 -1.03
C VAL A 9 17.54 3.53 -1.04
N PHE A 10 18.09 2.69 -0.16
CA PHE A 10 17.69 1.29 -0.04
C PHE A 10 16.20 1.14 0.26
N HIS A 11 15.69 1.86 1.27
CA HIS A 11 14.26 1.89 1.61
C HIS A 11 13.40 2.28 0.40
N THR A 12 13.79 3.32 -0.33
CA THR A 12 13.04 3.77 -1.51
C THR A 12 13.07 2.74 -2.63
N ALA A 13 14.20 2.08 -2.86
CA ALA A 13 14.33 1.06 -3.90
C ALA A 13 13.39 -0.14 -3.63
N ILE A 14 13.36 -0.66 -2.40
CA ILE A 14 12.45 -1.77 -2.05
C ILE A 14 10.98 -1.33 -2.11
N ALA A 15 10.67 -0.09 -1.75
CA ALA A 15 9.33 0.49 -1.84
C ALA A 15 8.82 0.52 -3.28
N LEU A 16 9.65 0.99 -4.22
CA LEU A 16 9.29 1.06 -5.64
C LEU A 16 9.03 -0.33 -6.24
N VAL A 17 9.89 -1.31 -5.90
CA VAL A 17 9.69 -2.69 -6.35
C VAL A 17 8.40 -3.28 -5.73
N ALA A 18 8.10 -2.97 -4.47
CA ALA A 18 6.85 -3.36 -3.83
C ALA A 18 5.65 -2.82 -4.63
N VAL A 19 5.57 -1.51 -4.84
CA VAL A 19 4.48 -0.87 -5.58
C VAL A 19 4.31 -1.47 -6.97
N ALA A 20 5.40 -1.67 -7.72
CA ALA A 20 5.35 -2.30 -9.04
C ALA A 20 4.74 -3.72 -8.98
N CYS A 21 5.15 -4.54 -8.00
CA CYS A 21 4.59 -5.87 -7.80
C CYS A 21 3.09 -5.82 -7.42
N GLY A 22 2.69 -4.87 -6.60
CA GLY A 22 1.30 -4.67 -6.18
C GLY A 22 0.40 -4.29 -7.36
N LEU A 23 0.86 -3.36 -8.20
CA LEU A 23 0.16 -2.98 -9.44
C LEU A 23 0.06 -4.16 -10.41
N VAL A 24 1.14 -4.91 -10.62
CA VAL A 24 1.13 -6.11 -11.47
C VAL A 24 0.13 -7.15 -10.93
N ALA A 25 0.07 -7.36 -9.61
CA ALA A 25 -0.90 -8.26 -9.01
C ALA A 25 -2.34 -7.80 -9.25
N LEU A 26 -2.64 -6.51 -9.06
CA LEU A 26 -3.97 -5.96 -9.31
C LEU A 26 -4.37 -6.06 -10.79
N PHE A 27 -3.50 -5.68 -11.73
CA PHE A 27 -3.83 -5.72 -13.16
C PHE A 27 -3.97 -7.15 -13.69
N LYS A 28 -3.08 -8.06 -13.28
CA LYS A 28 -3.07 -9.43 -13.81
C LYS A 28 -4.06 -10.37 -13.11
N HIS A 29 -4.28 -10.18 -11.82
CA HIS A 29 -5.05 -11.11 -10.98
C HIS A 29 -6.30 -10.48 -10.36
N GLY A 30 -6.44 -9.15 -10.40
CA GLY A 30 -7.58 -8.43 -9.82
C GLY A 30 -7.54 -8.25 -8.31
N GLU A 31 -6.56 -8.87 -7.64
CA GLU A 31 -6.36 -8.83 -6.20
C GLU A 31 -4.89 -9.06 -5.86
N ILE A 32 -4.51 -8.65 -4.66
CA ILE A 32 -3.22 -8.93 -4.06
C ILE A 32 -3.41 -10.09 -3.07
N GLY A 33 -2.49 -11.07 -3.08
CA GLY A 33 -2.50 -12.18 -2.14
C GLY A 33 -1.26 -13.07 -2.27
N MET A 34 -1.04 -13.94 -1.28
CA MET A 34 0.09 -14.86 -1.18
C MET A 34 0.10 -15.97 -2.27
N ARG A 35 -1.05 -16.18 -2.92
CA ARG A 35 -1.27 -17.20 -3.97
C ARG A 35 -0.50 -16.91 -5.26
N THR A 36 -0.13 -15.65 -5.52
CA THR A 36 0.57 -15.24 -6.75
C THR A 36 1.99 -14.77 -6.42
N ARG A 37 2.93 -14.91 -7.38
CA ARG A 37 4.31 -14.46 -7.17
C ARG A 37 4.39 -12.94 -6.96
N SER A 38 3.67 -12.17 -7.76
CA SER A 38 3.63 -10.71 -7.66
C SER A 38 2.99 -10.25 -6.34
N GLY A 39 1.88 -10.86 -5.93
CA GLY A 39 1.24 -10.54 -4.64
C GLY A 39 2.13 -10.87 -3.44
N ARG A 40 2.81 -12.03 -3.45
CA ARG A 40 3.76 -12.42 -2.40
C ARG A 40 4.95 -11.47 -2.30
N LEU A 41 5.54 -11.10 -3.44
CA LEU A 41 6.64 -10.12 -3.47
C LEU A 41 6.16 -8.76 -2.95
N TYR A 42 4.99 -8.29 -3.39
CA TYR A 42 4.40 -7.06 -2.87
C TYR A 42 4.25 -7.10 -1.34
N ILE A 43 3.69 -8.16 -0.77
CA ILE A 43 3.44 -8.24 0.69
C ILE A 43 4.76 -8.19 1.46
N TRP A 44 5.75 -9.02 1.09
CA TRP A 44 7.03 -9.06 1.81
C TRP A 44 7.83 -7.78 1.65
N LEU A 45 7.87 -7.19 0.45
CA LEU A 45 8.58 -5.94 0.22
C LEU A 45 7.87 -4.77 0.90
N THR A 46 6.54 -4.75 0.95
CA THR A 46 5.76 -3.74 1.68
C THR A 46 6.05 -3.83 3.19
N ALA A 47 6.10 -5.04 3.75
CA ALA A 47 6.46 -5.25 5.15
C ALA A 47 7.89 -4.75 5.44
N ALA A 48 8.86 -5.11 4.58
CA ALA A 48 10.24 -4.64 4.69
C ALA A 48 10.35 -3.11 4.55
N THR A 49 9.58 -2.52 3.64
CA THR A 49 9.53 -1.06 3.44
C THR A 49 8.96 -0.37 4.67
N ALA A 50 7.81 -0.83 5.17
CA ALA A 50 7.20 -0.25 6.37
C ALA A 50 8.14 -0.37 7.58
N LEU A 51 8.78 -1.53 7.77
CA LEU A 51 9.74 -1.73 8.85
C LEU A 51 10.95 -0.80 8.75
N THR A 52 11.57 -0.71 7.57
CA THR A 52 12.73 0.20 7.36
C THR A 52 12.32 1.67 7.50
N GLY A 53 11.09 2.03 7.11
CA GLY A 53 10.55 3.38 7.26
C GLY A 53 10.42 3.85 8.71
N LEU A 54 10.27 2.92 9.67
CA LEU A 54 10.24 3.25 11.10
C LEU A 54 11.56 3.84 11.63
N PHE A 55 12.66 3.67 10.89
CA PHE A 55 13.97 4.18 11.25
C PHE A 55 14.34 5.48 10.49
N ILE A 56 13.40 6.08 9.74
CA ILE A 56 13.62 7.30 8.95
C ILE A 56 12.94 8.51 9.59
N PHE A 57 13.73 9.32 10.30
CA PHE A 57 13.26 10.49 11.06
C PHE A 57 13.42 11.83 10.30
N ARG A 58 12.88 11.94 9.09
CA ARG A 58 13.06 13.14 8.24
C ARG A 58 12.53 14.43 8.87
N HIS A 59 11.51 14.33 9.73
CA HIS A 59 10.87 15.48 10.38
C HIS A 59 11.37 15.71 11.81
N GLY A 60 12.55 15.18 12.17
CA GLY A 60 13.17 15.39 13.49
C GLY A 60 12.61 14.53 14.63
N GLY A 61 11.63 13.67 14.35
CA GLY A 61 11.03 12.77 15.34
C GLY A 61 9.99 11.83 14.76
N PHE A 62 9.36 11.05 15.65
CA PHE A 62 8.23 10.19 15.29
C PHE A 62 7.08 11.06 14.78
N GLY A 63 6.42 10.62 13.70
CA GLY A 63 5.42 11.44 13.02
C GLY A 63 4.49 10.62 12.13
N PRO A 64 3.63 11.29 11.35
CA PRO A 64 2.59 10.63 10.54
C PRO A 64 3.10 9.48 9.66
N PRO A 65 4.29 9.56 8.99
CA PRO A 65 4.82 8.44 8.22
C PRO A 65 5.09 7.18 9.06
N HIS A 66 5.52 7.34 10.32
CA HIS A 66 5.79 6.23 11.23
C HIS A 66 4.49 5.56 11.70
N ALA A 67 3.49 6.37 12.07
CA ALA A 67 2.16 5.85 12.41
C ALA A 67 1.54 5.07 11.25
N LEU A 68 1.67 5.60 10.01
CA LEU A 68 1.19 4.92 8.81
C LEU A 68 1.96 3.63 8.52
N ALA A 69 3.27 3.58 8.80
CA ALA A 69 4.06 2.36 8.68
C ALA A 69 3.61 1.28 9.69
N ILE A 70 3.37 1.64 10.95
CA ILE A 70 2.80 0.72 11.96
C ILE A 70 1.43 0.21 11.52
N LEU A 71 0.56 1.11 11.07
CA LEU A 71 -0.77 0.74 10.58
C LEU A 71 -0.69 -0.20 9.38
N THR A 72 0.24 0.06 8.45
CA THR A 72 0.49 -0.81 7.29
C THR A 72 0.89 -2.22 7.73
N LEU A 73 1.83 -2.33 8.68
CA LEU A 73 2.25 -3.63 9.24
C LEU A 73 1.08 -4.35 9.92
N ALA A 74 0.28 -3.65 10.72
CA ALA A 74 -0.89 -4.22 11.38
C ALA A 74 -1.91 -4.76 10.37
N VAL A 75 -2.22 -3.99 9.31
CA VAL A 75 -3.14 -4.43 8.26
C VAL A 75 -2.57 -5.62 7.50
N LEU A 76 -1.27 -5.66 7.17
CA LEU A 76 -0.64 -6.82 6.53
C LEU A 76 -0.76 -8.09 7.39
N VAL A 77 -0.53 -7.98 8.71
CA VAL A 77 -0.66 -9.11 9.63
C VAL A 77 -2.10 -9.62 9.68
N ILE A 78 -3.08 -8.71 9.81
CA ILE A 78 -4.51 -9.08 9.85
C ILE A 78 -4.95 -9.71 8.53
N ALA A 79 -4.60 -9.10 7.39
CA ALA A 79 -4.92 -9.59 6.05
C ALA A 79 -4.29 -10.97 5.80
N GLY A 80 -3.02 -11.16 6.19
CA GLY A 80 -2.32 -12.44 6.07
C GLY A 80 -2.91 -13.53 6.97
N ALA A 81 -3.29 -13.21 8.20
CA ALA A 81 -3.98 -14.15 9.08
C ALA A 81 -5.34 -14.55 8.49
N CYS A 82 -6.10 -13.59 7.97
CA CYS A 82 -7.38 -13.85 7.32
C CYS A 82 -7.23 -14.72 6.07
N GLU A 83 -6.25 -14.41 5.20
CA GLU A 83 -5.95 -15.18 4.00
C GLU A 83 -5.57 -16.64 4.32
N ARG A 84 -4.74 -16.84 5.36
CA ARG A 84 -4.26 -18.17 5.76
C ARG A 84 -5.35 -19.08 6.29
N HIS A 85 -6.29 -18.54 7.08
CA HIS A 85 -7.23 -19.36 7.84
C HIS A 85 -8.58 -19.54 7.17
N ARG A 86 -9.03 -18.61 6.30
CA ARG A 86 -10.37 -18.69 5.69
C ARG A 86 -10.41 -18.06 4.30
N GLU A 87 -10.72 -18.88 3.29
CA GLU A 87 -10.90 -18.42 1.91
C GLU A 87 -12.31 -17.89 1.60
N ALA A 88 -13.23 -17.95 2.57
CA ALA A 88 -14.64 -17.54 2.40
C ALA A 88 -15.14 -16.66 3.55
N GLY A 89 -16.33 -16.08 3.37
CA GLY A 89 -16.96 -15.18 4.33
C GLY A 89 -16.19 -13.86 4.51
N VAL A 90 -16.34 -13.24 5.67
CA VAL A 90 -15.77 -11.92 6.01
C VAL A 90 -14.24 -11.91 5.91
N ALA A 91 -13.56 -13.00 6.30
CA ALA A 91 -12.10 -13.11 6.25
C ALA A 91 -11.55 -12.90 4.83
N ARG A 92 -12.23 -13.40 3.80
CA ARG A 92 -11.84 -13.17 2.40
C ARG A 92 -11.87 -11.69 2.02
N TYR A 93 -12.86 -10.93 2.50
CA TYR A 93 -12.92 -9.48 2.28
C TYR A 93 -11.79 -8.77 3.04
N LEU A 94 -11.56 -9.11 4.31
CA LEU A 94 -10.49 -8.52 5.10
C LEU A 94 -9.12 -8.74 4.48
N ALA A 95 -8.85 -9.93 3.93
CA ALA A 95 -7.61 -10.23 3.22
C ALA A 95 -7.47 -9.38 1.93
N VAL A 96 -8.42 -9.50 1.00
CA VAL A 96 -8.31 -8.88 -0.34
C VAL A 96 -8.34 -7.35 -0.26
N LEU A 97 -9.27 -6.80 0.54
CA LEU A 97 -9.39 -5.35 0.71
C LEU A 97 -8.24 -4.82 1.55
N GLY A 98 -7.80 -5.55 2.57
CA GLY A 98 -6.68 -5.18 3.44
C GLY A 98 -5.37 -5.03 2.66
N TYR A 99 -5.02 -6.00 1.80
CA TYR A 99 -3.82 -5.85 0.97
C TYR A 99 -3.91 -4.71 -0.06
N SER A 100 -5.10 -4.45 -0.59
CA SER A 100 -5.31 -3.32 -1.50
C SER A 100 -5.22 -1.98 -0.75
N LEU A 101 -5.69 -1.93 0.50
CA LEU A 101 -5.57 -0.78 1.38
C LEU A 101 -4.11 -0.48 1.73
N THR A 102 -3.29 -1.50 1.97
CA THR A 102 -1.85 -1.28 2.21
C THR A 102 -1.13 -0.73 0.99
N LEU A 103 -1.61 -1.00 -0.23
CA LEU A 103 -1.04 -0.40 -1.43
C LEU A 103 -1.36 1.09 -1.47
N PHE A 104 -2.61 1.46 -1.15
CA PHE A 104 -2.98 2.86 -0.99
C PHE A 104 -2.15 3.57 0.09
N PHE A 105 -1.96 2.95 1.27
CA PHE A 105 -1.09 3.51 2.31
C PHE A 105 0.33 3.73 1.83
N HIS A 106 0.87 2.82 1.02
CA HIS A 106 2.21 2.92 0.45
C HIS A 106 2.38 4.12 -0.49
N LEU A 107 1.31 4.52 -1.19
CA LEU A 107 1.34 5.65 -2.13
C LEU A 107 1.41 7.00 -1.40
N ILE A 108 0.87 7.12 -0.19
CA ILE A 108 0.86 8.38 0.57
C ILE A 108 2.29 8.91 0.83
N PRO A 109 3.19 8.19 1.53
CA PRO A 109 4.56 8.67 1.74
C PRO A 109 5.35 8.71 0.42
N GLY A 110 5.07 7.82 -0.54
CA GLY A 110 5.70 7.86 -1.86
C GLY A 110 5.44 9.16 -2.61
N LEU A 111 4.19 9.63 -2.64
CA LEU A 111 3.80 10.91 -3.23
C LEU A 111 4.36 12.09 -2.45
N THR A 112 4.25 12.07 -1.12
CA THR A 112 4.76 13.14 -0.25
C THR A 112 6.27 13.30 -0.37
N GLU A 113 7.03 12.21 -0.23
CA GLU A 113 8.50 12.24 -0.27
C GLU A 113 9.02 12.62 -1.67
N THR A 114 8.38 12.13 -2.73
CA THR A 114 8.78 12.44 -4.11
C THR A 114 8.42 13.88 -4.47
N GLY A 115 7.16 14.28 -4.26
CA GLY A 115 6.67 15.59 -4.66
C GLY A 115 7.24 16.76 -3.84
N THR A 116 7.67 16.51 -2.60
CA THR A 116 8.41 17.52 -1.80
C THR A 116 9.90 17.60 -2.13
N ARG A 117 10.40 16.78 -3.06
CA ARG A 117 11.82 16.76 -3.48
C ARG A 117 12.03 17.09 -4.95
N ILE A 118 11.06 16.72 -5.79
CA ILE A 118 11.17 16.78 -7.25
C ILE A 118 10.07 17.70 -7.78
N PRO A 119 10.38 18.57 -8.77
CA PRO A 119 11.71 18.89 -9.30
C PRO A 119 12.69 19.52 -8.30
N ILE A 120 13.99 19.30 -8.49
CA ILE A 120 15.03 19.88 -7.63
C ILE A 120 15.03 21.40 -7.80
N GLY A 121 14.95 22.14 -6.69
CA GLY A 121 14.91 23.61 -6.69
C GLY A 121 13.51 24.20 -6.88
N ASN A 122 12.53 23.40 -7.30
CA ASN A 122 11.12 23.78 -7.37
C ASN A 122 10.21 22.56 -7.11
N PRO A 123 10.09 22.11 -5.84
CA PRO A 123 9.30 20.92 -5.50
C PRO A 123 7.84 21.04 -5.96
N ALA A 124 7.24 19.93 -6.38
CA ALA A 124 5.83 19.88 -6.77
C ALA A 124 4.87 20.25 -5.63
N PHE A 125 5.25 19.98 -4.38
CA PHE A 125 4.46 20.32 -3.18
C PHE A 125 5.32 21.02 -2.14
N SER A 126 4.70 21.99 -1.45
CA SER A 126 5.33 22.75 -0.37
C SER A 126 5.61 21.91 0.89
N GLY A 127 4.87 20.83 1.09
CA GLY A 127 5.03 19.92 2.23
C GLY A 127 3.88 18.92 2.32
N PRO A 128 3.84 18.09 3.39
CA PRO A 128 2.74 17.14 3.64
C PRO A 128 1.36 17.80 3.76
N GLU A 129 1.33 19.06 4.17
CA GLU A 129 0.09 19.81 4.37
C GLU A 129 -0.44 20.51 3.10
N ASP A 130 0.30 20.40 1.99
CA ASP A 130 -0.05 21.03 0.71
C ASP A 130 -1.45 20.59 0.24
N PRO A 131 -2.36 21.54 -0.08
CA PRO A 131 -3.72 21.21 -0.49
C PRO A 131 -3.79 20.31 -1.73
N THR A 132 -2.86 20.48 -2.67
CA THR A 132 -2.82 19.71 -3.92
C THR A 132 -2.42 18.27 -3.64
N LEU A 133 -1.42 18.07 -2.76
CA LEU A 133 -1.01 16.74 -2.31
C LEU A 133 -2.16 16.01 -1.59
N LYS A 134 -2.87 16.71 -0.70
CA LYS A 134 -4.06 16.14 -0.02
C LYS A 134 -5.16 15.75 -1.00
N ALA A 135 -5.41 16.58 -2.02
CA ALA A 135 -6.37 16.26 -3.07
C ALA A 135 -5.95 15.00 -3.86
N LEU A 136 -4.66 14.86 -4.21
CA LEU A 136 -4.14 13.65 -4.87
C LEU A 136 -4.27 12.40 -4.01
N VAL A 137 -3.98 12.50 -2.71
CA VAL A 137 -4.22 11.39 -1.76
C VAL A 137 -5.71 11.04 -1.71
N GLY A 138 -6.60 12.04 -1.69
CA GLY A 138 -8.05 11.86 -1.76
C GLY A 138 -8.49 11.14 -3.04
N ILE A 139 -7.94 11.52 -4.19
CA ILE A 139 -8.18 10.81 -5.47
C ILE A 139 -7.69 9.37 -5.39
N GLY A 140 -6.49 9.14 -4.84
CA GLY A 140 -5.96 7.79 -4.61
C GLY A 140 -6.89 6.95 -3.73
N PHE A 141 -7.51 7.56 -2.72
CA PHE A 141 -8.50 6.89 -1.88
C PHE A 141 -9.77 6.52 -2.65
N LEU A 142 -10.27 7.40 -3.52
CA LEU A 142 -11.41 7.09 -4.40
C LEU A 142 -11.09 5.96 -5.38
N VAL A 143 -9.87 5.91 -5.92
CA VAL A 143 -9.40 4.80 -6.76
C VAL A 143 -9.39 3.49 -5.97
N TYR A 144 -8.87 3.52 -4.73
CA TYR A 144 -8.94 2.36 -3.83
C TYR A 144 -10.40 1.93 -3.58
N LEU A 145 -11.32 2.83 -3.24
CA LEU A 145 -12.73 2.49 -3.01
C LEU A 145 -13.38 1.88 -4.24
N SER A 146 -13.07 2.40 -5.43
CA SER A 146 -13.57 1.86 -6.70
C SER A 146 -13.06 0.44 -6.93
N GLY A 147 -11.76 0.22 -6.76
CA GLY A 147 -11.14 -1.11 -6.86
C GLY A 147 -11.68 -2.10 -5.81
N ALA A 148 -11.80 -1.65 -4.56
CA ALA A 148 -12.36 -2.41 -3.44
C ALA A 148 -13.81 -2.83 -3.71
N THR A 149 -14.62 -1.93 -4.29
CA THR A 149 -16.00 -2.24 -4.70
C THR A 149 -16.02 -3.37 -5.73
N VAL A 150 -15.18 -3.28 -6.77
CA VAL A 150 -15.06 -4.33 -7.80
C VAL A 150 -14.61 -5.66 -7.19
N GLN A 151 -13.61 -5.64 -6.31
CA GLN A 151 -13.13 -6.83 -5.60
C GLN A 151 -14.22 -7.46 -4.73
N ALA A 152 -14.94 -6.63 -3.95
CA ALA A 152 -16.05 -7.09 -3.12
C ALA A 152 -17.16 -7.73 -3.97
N MET A 153 -17.54 -7.11 -5.09
CA MET A 153 -18.52 -7.67 -6.01
C MET A 153 -18.07 -9.03 -6.58
N ARG A 154 -16.79 -9.19 -6.94
CA ARG A 154 -16.22 -10.46 -7.41
C ARG A 154 -16.31 -11.54 -6.34
N ILE A 155 -15.93 -11.23 -5.10
CA ILE A 155 -16.02 -12.16 -3.97
C ILE A 155 -17.49 -12.59 -3.73
N ARG A 156 -18.43 -11.63 -3.72
CA ARG A 156 -19.87 -11.93 -3.57
C ARG A 156 -20.39 -12.87 -4.64
N ARG A 157 -19.97 -12.68 -5.90
CA ARG A 157 -20.37 -13.55 -7.02
C ARG A 157 -19.81 -14.96 -6.86
N SER A 158 -18.53 -15.10 -6.54
CA SER A 158 -17.90 -16.41 -6.33
C SER A 158 -18.54 -17.20 -5.18
N GLN A 159 -18.88 -16.54 -4.07
CA GLN A 159 -19.54 -17.18 -2.93
C GLN A 159 -20.96 -17.67 -3.24
N ARG A 160 -21.70 -16.98 -4.12
CA ARG A 160 -23.03 -17.45 -4.54
C ARG A 160 -22.96 -18.73 -5.37
N LEU A 161 -21.96 -18.84 -6.25
CA LEU A 161 -21.76 -20.03 -7.09
C LEU A 161 -21.39 -21.27 -6.27
N THR A 162 -20.69 -21.11 -5.15
CA THR A 162 -20.33 -22.23 -4.26
C THR A 162 -21.47 -22.70 -3.35
N VAL A 163 -22.57 -21.95 -3.27
CA VAL A 163 -23.73 -22.25 -2.37
C VAL A 163 -24.91 -22.83 -3.16
N THR A 164 -24.84 -22.92 -4.49
CA THR A 164 -25.89 -23.56 -5.30
C THR A 164 -25.59 -25.06 -5.43
N PRO A 165 -26.46 -25.97 -4.94
CA PRO A 165 -26.27 -27.43 -5.03
C PRO A 165 -26.51 -27.97 -6.44
#